data_AF-A0A559LMN9-F1
#
_entry.id   AF-A0A559LMN9-F1
#
_cell.length_a   1.000
_cell.length_b   1.000
_cell.length_c   1.000
_cell.angle_alpha   90.00
_cell.angle_beta   90.00
_cell.angle_gamma   90.00
#
_symmetry.space_group_name_H-M   'P 1'
#
loop_
_entity.id
_entity.type
_entity.pdbx_description
1 polymer ?
#
loop_
_entity_poly.entity_id
_entity_poly.type
_entity_poly.pdbx_seq_one_letter_code
_entity_poly.pdbx_strand_id
1 'polypeptide(L)'
;MVSENQTPWCHSHLYDEGMPKSMQHAVSSAALHAAKNHLNARVIRDNVESRVQELLSSSPAMTPLETLAYAQALFIYQVLRLQDNDARTYAIYESTMPHLEEASNALIPYIAFDETADSPDHTADLIPLYPASAAQAFWTNWIFQESAKRTLGMINFFMLTYYFMKGESGNRCGQNKSIAVNRSVTMSAHLWKAQDAVDFALAWRNKKHFVINTEFLGDDNPRCPEG
;
A
#
# COMPACT_ATOMS: atom_id res chain seq x y z
N MET A 1 -7.90 -10.72 -1.12
CA MET A 1 -8.23 -10.33 0.25
C MET A 1 -9.45 -11.08 0.77
N VAL A 2 -10.62 -10.97 0.12
CA VAL A 2 -11.84 -11.66 0.58
C VAL A 2 -11.67 -13.19 0.65
N SER A 3 -11.02 -13.81 -0.34
CA SER A 3 -10.88 -15.27 -0.39
C SER A 3 -9.61 -15.82 0.28
N GLU A 4 -8.53 -15.03 0.33
CA GLU A 4 -7.19 -15.50 0.70
C GLU A 4 -6.54 -14.69 1.83
N ASN A 5 -7.25 -13.72 2.41
CA ASN A 5 -6.74 -12.73 3.37
C ASN A 5 -5.46 -11.97 2.95
N GLN A 6 -5.11 -12.00 1.66
CA GLN A 6 -3.92 -11.33 1.13
C GLN A 6 -4.22 -10.59 -0.18
N THR A 7 -3.34 -9.65 -0.52
CA THR A 7 -3.25 -9.00 -1.84
C THR A 7 -1.77 -8.87 -2.21
N PRO A 8 -1.42 -8.48 -3.44
CA PRO A 8 -0.02 -8.19 -3.78
C PRO A 8 0.66 -7.13 -2.89
N TRP A 9 -0.13 -6.32 -2.16
CA TRP A 9 0.30 -5.22 -1.31
C TRP A 9 -0.05 -5.38 0.18
N CYS A 10 -0.83 -6.39 0.56
CA CYS A 10 -1.18 -6.71 1.94
C CYS A 10 -0.87 -8.18 2.22
N HIS A 11 0.11 -8.43 3.07
CA HIS A 11 0.48 -9.79 3.48
C HIS A 11 -0.64 -10.44 4.31
N SER A 12 -0.76 -11.78 4.26
CA SER A 12 -1.79 -12.53 5.00
C SER A 12 -1.69 -12.35 6.52
N HIS A 13 -0.45 -12.25 7.03
CA HIS A 13 -0.13 -12.11 8.46
C HIS A 13 -0.07 -10.65 8.95
N LEU A 14 -0.39 -9.66 8.11
CA LEU A 14 -0.23 -8.24 8.47
C LEU A 14 -1.11 -7.83 9.67
N TYR A 15 -2.28 -8.47 9.82
CA TYR A 15 -3.30 -8.10 10.79
C TYR A 15 -3.61 -9.20 11.82
N ASP A 16 -2.68 -10.13 12.04
CA ASP A 16 -2.86 -11.26 12.96
C ASP A 16 -3.14 -10.81 14.41
N GLU A 17 -2.53 -9.71 14.85
CA GLU A 17 -2.75 -9.12 16.18
C GLU A 17 -4.04 -8.28 16.27
N GLY A 18 -4.75 -8.10 15.15
CA GLY A 18 -6.00 -7.36 15.09
C GLY A 18 -6.05 -6.42 13.89
N MET A 19 -7.08 -6.59 13.06
CA MET A 19 -7.33 -5.71 11.92
C MET A 19 -8.01 -4.40 12.39
N PRO A 20 -7.49 -3.20 12.06
CA PRO A 20 -8.16 -1.95 12.38
C PRO A 20 -9.54 -1.82 11.74
N LYS A 21 -10.46 -1.09 12.40
CA LYS A 21 -11.86 -0.91 11.96
C LYS A 21 -11.98 -0.40 10.52
N SER A 22 -11.12 0.52 10.11
CA SER A 22 -11.06 1.06 8.75
C SER A 22 -10.91 -0.05 7.70
N MET A 23 -9.99 -0.97 7.95
CA MET A 23 -9.71 -2.09 7.07
C MET A 23 -10.79 -3.17 7.13
N GLN A 24 -11.33 -3.49 8.31
CA GLN A 24 -12.45 -4.43 8.45
C GLN A 24 -13.66 -3.99 7.60
N HIS A 25 -14.01 -2.70 7.67
CA HIS A 25 -15.11 -2.13 6.89
C HIS A 25 -14.82 -2.16 5.39
N ALA A 26 -13.59 -1.87 4.98
CA ALA A 26 -13.20 -1.89 3.56
C ALA A 26 -13.23 -3.31 2.98
N VAL A 27 -12.71 -4.31 3.70
CA VAL A 27 -12.79 -5.74 3.30
C VAL A 27 -14.24 -6.20 3.19
N SER A 28 -15.08 -5.84 4.17
CA SER A 28 -16.50 -6.18 4.16
C SER A 28 -17.23 -5.54 2.97
N SER A 29 -16.92 -4.27 2.67
CA SER A 29 -17.47 -3.55 1.52
C SER A 29 -17.03 -4.16 0.19
N ALA A 30 -15.76 -4.60 0.08
CA ALA A 30 -15.26 -5.30 -1.09
C ALA A 30 -15.93 -6.67 -1.28
N ALA A 31 -16.18 -7.41 -0.20
CA ALA A 31 -16.93 -8.67 -0.26
C ALA A 31 -18.39 -8.45 -0.70
N LEU A 32 -19.04 -7.41 -0.17
CA LEU A 32 -20.39 -7.03 -0.58
C LEU A 32 -20.42 -6.62 -2.06
N HIS A 33 -19.43 -5.84 -2.51
CA HIS A 33 -19.29 -5.44 -3.91
C HIS A 33 -19.05 -6.62 -4.86
N ALA A 34 -18.34 -7.66 -4.43
CA ALA A 34 -18.20 -8.90 -5.21
C ALA A 34 -19.54 -9.63 -5.42
N ALA A 35 -20.52 -9.47 -4.52
CA ALA A 35 -21.88 -10.03 -4.65
C ALA A 35 -22.86 -9.10 -5.38
N LYS A 36 -22.37 -8.00 -5.97
CA LYS A 36 -23.18 -6.99 -6.65
C LYS A 36 -23.83 -7.55 -7.93
N ASN A 37 -25.10 -7.19 -8.13
CA ASN A 37 -25.89 -7.44 -9.33
C ASN A 37 -26.80 -6.22 -9.62
N HIS A 38 -27.55 -6.26 -10.72
CA HIS A 38 -28.40 -5.13 -11.13
C HIS A 38 -29.51 -4.75 -10.13
N LEU A 39 -29.90 -5.67 -9.24
CA LEU A 39 -30.95 -5.44 -8.23
C LEU A 39 -30.41 -4.74 -6.98
N ASN A 40 -29.20 -5.09 -6.54
CA ASN A 40 -28.62 -4.59 -5.29
C ASN A 40 -27.55 -3.50 -5.50
N ALA A 41 -27.15 -3.20 -6.74
CA ALA A 41 -26.04 -2.29 -7.03
C ALA A 41 -26.16 -0.91 -6.39
N ARG A 42 -27.36 -0.32 -6.37
CA ARG A 42 -27.57 0.99 -5.74
C ARG A 42 -27.30 0.95 -4.23
N VAL A 43 -27.89 -0.02 -3.54
CA VAL A 43 -27.77 -0.17 -2.09
C VAL A 43 -26.32 -0.42 -1.68
N ILE A 44 -25.60 -1.24 -2.46
CA ILE A 44 -24.18 -1.52 -2.21
C ILE A 44 -23.33 -0.26 -2.40
N ARG A 45 -23.58 0.54 -3.44
CA ARG A 45 -22.88 1.82 -3.64
C ARG A 45 -23.13 2.80 -2.50
N ASP A 46 -24.38 2.95 -2.10
CA ASP A 46 -24.75 3.85 -1.00
C ASP A 46 -24.09 3.40 0.32
N ASN A 47 -23.96 2.08 0.53
CA ASN A 47 -23.25 1.51 1.68
C ASN A 47 -21.74 1.82 1.64
N VAL A 48 -21.10 1.59 0.49
CA VAL A 48 -19.68 1.92 0.27
C VAL A 48 -19.43 3.41 0.56
N GLU A 49 -20.27 4.28 -0.01
CA GLU A 49 -20.12 5.73 0.17
C GLU A 49 -20.29 6.14 1.64
N SER A 50 -21.30 5.59 2.33
CA SER A 50 -21.49 5.83 3.76
C SER A 50 -20.26 5.44 4.59
N ARG A 51 -19.58 4.34 4.23
CA ARG A 51 -18.35 3.90 4.93
C ARG A 51 -17.15 4.77 4.63
N VAL A 52 -17.05 5.30 3.42
CA VAL A 52 -16.00 6.27 3.09
C VAL A 52 -16.19 7.56 3.87
N GLN A 53 -17.42 8.09 3.96
CA GLN A 53 -17.69 9.30 4.72
C GLN A 53 -17.42 9.12 6.22
N GLU A 54 -17.75 7.95 6.79
CA GLU A 54 -17.38 7.61 8.18
C GLU A 54 -15.86 7.57 8.36
N LEU A 55 -15.12 7.01 7.40
CA LEU A 55 -13.66 6.93 7.45
C LEU A 55 -13.02 8.32 7.37
N LEU A 56 -13.46 9.16 6.43
CA LEU A 56 -12.95 10.53 6.26
C LEU A 56 -13.28 11.44 7.44
N SER A 57 -14.37 11.16 8.16
CA SER A 57 -14.76 11.91 9.37
C SER A 57 -14.12 11.38 10.65
N SER A 58 -13.36 10.27 10.59
CA SER A 58 -12.78 9.64 11.76
C SER A 58 -11.54 10.38 12.27
N SER A 59 -11.19 10.15 13.55
CA SER A 59 -9.97 10.72 14.14
C SER A 59 -8.73 10.24 13.37
N PRO A 60 -7.67 11.07 13.26
CA PRO A 60 -6.43 10.65 12.61
C PRO A 60 -5.86 9.38 13.24
N ALA A 61 -5.23 8.54 12.41
CA ALA A 61 -4.58 7.31 12.83
C ALA A 61 -3.50 7.59 13.89
N MET A 62 -3.43 6.77 14.94
CA MET A 62 -2.55 6.97 16.08
C MET A 62 -1.30 6.08 16.02
N THR A 63 -1.37 4.98 15.28
CA THR A 63 -0.27 4.01 15.15
C THR A 63 0.16 3.81 13.69
N PRO A 64 1.40 3.34 13.42
CA PRO A 64 1.85 3.05 12.06
C PRO A 64 0.96 2.04 11.33
N LEU A 65 0.47 1.02 12.05
CA LEU A 65 -0.43 0.01 11.51
C LEU A 65 -1.81 0.59 11.15
N GLU A 66 -2.34 1.49 11.98
CA GLU A 66 -3.58 2.21 11.67
C GLU A 66 -3.43 3.13 10.47
N THR A 67 -2.29 3.82 10.34
CA THR A 67 -2.00 4.67 9.17
C THR A 67 -1.95 3.84 7.89
N LEU A 68 -1.28 2.68 7.93
CA LEU A 68 -1.28 1.73 6.81
C LEU A 68 -2.68 1.23 6.49
N ALA A 69 -3.45 0.82 7.49
CA ALA A 69 -4.82 0.35 7.33
C ALA A 69 -5.75 1.44 6.75
N TYR A 70 -5.58 2.69 7.15
CA TYR A 70 -6.32 3.84 6.63
C TYR A 70 -6.02 4.04 5.13
N ALA A 71 -4.75 4.06 4.75
CA ALA A 71 -4.34 4.19 3.34
C ALA A 71 -4.85 3.02 2.49
N GLN A 72 -4.73 1.78 2.98
CA GLN A 72 -5.25 0.58 2.31
C GLN A 72 -6.78 0.63 2.15
N ALA A 73 -7.52 1.05 3.18
CA ALA A 73 -8.96 1.19 3.14
C ALA A 73 -9.41 2.21 2.08
N LEU A 74 -8.81 3.40 2.07
CA LEU A 74 -9.08 4.41 1.04
C LEU A 74 -8.75 3.89 -0.36
N PHE A 75 -7.62 3.21 -0.53
CA PHE A 75 -7.23 2.64 -1.80
C PHE A 75 -8.27 1.61 -2.31
N ILE A 76 -8.74 0.70 -1.46
CA ILE A 76 -9.81 -0.25 -1.80
C ILE A 76 -11.05 0.50 -2.26
N TYR A 77 -11.50 1.51 -1.51
CA TYR A 77 -12.71 2.25 -1.87
C TYR A 77 -12.58 2.96 -3.22
N GLN A 78 -11.40 3.49 -3.56
CA GLN A 78 -11.17 4.07 -4.90
C GLN A 78 -11.20 3.01 -6.01
N VAL A 79 -10.67 1.82 -5.76
CA VAL A 79 -10.78 0.69 -6.71
C VAL A 79 -12.24 0.28 -6.91
N LEU A 80 -13.03 0.16 -5.83
CA LEU A 80 -14.45 -0.21 -5.93
C LEU A 80 -15.25 0.83 -6.74
N ARG A 81 -15.01 2.12 -6.51
CA ARG A 81 -15.64 3.22 -7.25
C ARG A 81 -15.27 3.20 -8.73
N LEU A 82 -14.00 2.97 -9.05
CA LEU A 82 -13.54 2.86 -10.44
C LEU A 82 -14.24 1.71 -11.19
N GLN A 83 -14.50 0.60 -10.50
CA GLN A 83 -15.19 -0.57 -11.06
C GLN A 83 -16.70 -0.36 -11.28
N ASP A 84 -17.31 0.65 -10.66
CA ASP A 84 -18.76 0.88 -10.76
C ASP A 84 -19.20 1.60 -12.04
N ASN A 85 -18.26 2.26 -12.76
CA ASN A 85 -18.48 2.94 -14.04
C ASN A 85 -19.76 3.81 -14.10
N ASP A 86 -20.13 4.47 -12.99
CA ASP A 86 -21.22 5.43 -12.94
C ASP A 86 -20.64 6.84 -13.06
N ALA A 87 -21.05 7.59 -14.08
CA ALA A 87 -20.59 8.97 -14.32
C ALA A 87 -20.85 9.89 -13.11
N ARG A 88 -21.83 9.57 -12.26
CA ARG A 88 -22.10 10.30 -11.01
C ARG A 88 -21.03 10.05 -9.94
N THR A 89 -20.37 8.91 -9.98
CA THR A 89 -19.27 8.57 -9.06
C THR A 89 -17.98 9.28 -9.43
N TYR A 90 -17.86 9.81 -10.66
CA TYR A 90 -16.66 10.50 -11.11
C TYR A 90 -16.37 11.78 -10.30
N ALA A 91 -17.38 12.60 -10.01
CA ALA A 91 -17.21 13.81 -9.21
C ALA A 91 -16.76 13.49 -7.76
N ILE A 92 -17.31 12.42 -7.18
CA ILE A 92 -16.94 11.94 -5.85
C ILE A 92 -15.53 11.35 -5.85
N TYR A 93 -15.18 10.63 -6.92
CA TYR A 93 -13.85 10.09 -7.12
C TYR A 93 -12.80 11.20 -7.16
N GLU A 94 -13.02 12.25 -7.98
CA GLU A 94 -12.15 13.43 -8.07
C GLU A 94 -11.99 14.12 -6.70
N SER A 95 -13.10 14.35 -5.99
CA SER A 95 -13.04 15.03 -4.70
C SER A 95 -12.33 14.22 -3.61
N THR A 96 -12.15 12.92 -3.80
CA THR A 96 -11.52 12.02 -2.82
C THR A 96 -10.10 11.59 -3.19
N MET A 97 -9.59 11.96 -4.37
CA MET A 97 -8.18 11.78 -4.73
C MET A 97 -7.22 12.50 -3.76
N PRO A 98 -7.45 13.75 -3.34
CA PRO A 98 -6.56 14.43 -2.39
C PRO A 98 -6.43 13.69 -1.05
N HIS A 99 -7.50 13.04 -0.58
CA HIS A 99 -7.46 12.26 0.65
C HIS A 99 -6.62 10.99 0.52
N LEU A 100 -6.63 10.35 -0.65
CA LEU A 100 -5.76 9.20 -0.92
C LEU A 100 -4.29 9.63 -0.98
N GLU A 101 -4.03 10.78 -1.59
CA GLU A 101 -2.69 11.38 -1.64
C GLU A 101 -2.18 11.71 -0.23
N GLU A 102 -2.98 12.39 0.58
CA GLU A 102 -2.66 12.70 1.98
C GLU A 102 -2.38 11.43 2.80
N ALA A 103 -3.22 10.40 2.65
CA ALA A 103 -3.01 9.11 3.31
C ALA A 103 -1.70 8.43 2.88
N SER A 104 -1.34 8.52 1.60
CA SER A 104 -0.08 7.98 1.07
C SER A 104 1.12 8.74 1.63
N ASN A 105 1.02 10.07 1.74
CA ASN A 105 2.06 10.92 2.31
C ASN A 105 2.24 10.65 3.81
N ALA A 106 1.15 10.40 4.54
CA ALA A 106 1.18 10.05 5.96
C ALA A 106 1.86 8.70 6.23
N LEU A 107 1.92 7.80 5.25
CA LEU A 107 2.57 6.50 5.38
C LEU A 107 4.10 6.58 5.25
N ILE A 108 4.60 7.59 4.51
CA ILE A 108 6.02 7.76 4.18
C ILE A 108 6.94 7.72 5.41
N PRO A 109 6.66 8.43 6.52
CA PRO A 109 7.56 8.46 7.68
C PRO A 109 7.76 7.09 8.36
N TYR A 110 6.87 6.13 8.12
CA TYR A 110 6.93 4.80 8.73
C TYR A 110 7.66 3.76 7.86
N ILE A 111 8.03 4.13 6.63
CA ILE A 111 8.73 3.25 5.70
C ILE A 111 10.23 3.46 5.83
N ALA A 112 10.96 2.38 6.08
CA ALA A 112 12.42 2.38 6.04
C ALA A 112 12.89 2.41 4.56
N PHE A 113 13.49 3.53 4.15
CA PHE A 113 14.20 3.66 2.88
C PHE A 113 15.65 3.24 3.12
N ASP A 114 16.07 2.14 2.51
CA ASP A 114 17.26 1.39 2.94
C ASP A 114 18.58 2.16 2.89
N GLU A 115 19.35 2.05 3.99
CA GLU A 115 20.79 2.29 4.09
C GLU A 115 21.63 1.06 3.68
N THR A 116 21.01 -0.04 3.24
CA THR A 116 21.71 -1.34 3.07
C THR A 116 22.28 -1.61 1.69
N ALA A 117 22.12 -0.71 0.71
CA ALA A 117 22.74 -0.91 -0.61
C ALA A 117 24.28 -0.76 -0.61
N ASP A 118 24.85 -0.07 0.39
CA ASP A 118 26.28 0.34 0.38
C ASP A 118 27.15 -0.26 1.50
N SER A 119 26.63 -1.19 2.32
CA SER A 119 27.45 -1.83 3.38
C SER A 119 28.02 -3.18 2.91
N PRO A 120 29.34 -3.32 2.71
CA PRO A 120 29.98 -4.53 2.17
C PRO A 120 30.18 -5.65 3.22
N ASP A 121 29.50 -5.58 4.36
CA ASP A 121 29.70 -6.50 5.47
C ASP A 121 28.59 -7.56 5.49
N HIS A 122 28.87 -8.70 4.85
CA HIS A 122 28.01 -9.89 4.74
C HIS A 122 27.67 -10.57 6.09
N THR A 123 27.88 -9.89 7.21
CA THR A 123 27.62 -10.38 8.57
C THR A 123 26.27 -9.91 9.14
N ALA A 124 25.63 -8.91 8.53
CA ALA A 124 24.29 -8.43 8.89
C ALA A 124 23.12 -9.30 8.36
N ASP A 125 23.41 -10.26 7.46
CA ASP A 125 22.41 -11.07 6.74
C ASP A 125 21.81 -12.24 7.54
N LEU A 126 22.21 -12.45 8.79
CA LEU A 126 21.79 -13.61 9.58
C LEU A 126 20.71 -13.23 10.59
N ILE A 127 19.44 -13.35 10.19
CA ILE A 127 18.29 -13.30 11.11
C ILE A 127 18.54 -14.37 12.20
N PRO A 128 18.62 -14.00 13.49
CA PRO A 128 18.87 -14.96 14.56
C PRO A 128 17.67 -15.91 14.70
N LEU A 129 17.88 -17.21 14.44
CA LEU A 129 16.87 -18.25 14.64
C LEU A 129 16.56 -18.49 16.13
N TYR A 130 17.44 -18.03 17.01
CA TYR A 130 17.28 -18.13 18.45
C TYR A 130 17.71 -16.81 19.11
N PRO A 131 16.93 -16.27 20.07
CA PRO A 131 15.62 -16.77 20.51
C PRO A 131 14.54 -16.60 19.43
N ALA A 132 13.52 -17.47 19.42
CA ALA A 132 12.44 -17.43 18.42
C ALA A 132 11.71 -16.08 18.36
N SER A 133 11.66 -15.36 19.49
CA SER A 133 11.09 -14.00 19.58
C SER A 133 11.83 -12.98 18.72
N ALA A 134 13.15 -13.13 18.52
CA ALA A 134 13.93 -12.22 17.67
C ALA A 134 13.61 -12.44 16.18
N ALA A 135 13.52 -13.70 15.74
CA ALA A 135 13.08 -14.03 14.38
C ALA A 135 11.66 -13.55 14.12
N GLN A 136 10.74 -13.73 15.09
CA GLN A 136 9.36 -13.27 14.98
C GLN A 136 9.28 -11.74 14.88
N ALA A 137 9.97 -11.00 15.75
CA ALA A 137 9.96 -9.54 15.72
C ALA A 137 10.51 -8.99 14.39
N PHE A 138 11.59 -9.57 13.88
CA PHE A 138 12.14 -9.22 12.57
C PHE A 138 11.13 -9.48 11.45
N TRP A 139 10.51 -10.67 11.44
CA TRP A 139 9.56 -11.06 10.41
C TRP A 139 8.30 -10.18 10.43
N THR A 140 7.73 -9.91 11.60
CA THR A 140 6.57 -9.00 11.73
C THR A 140 6.90 -7.59 11.24
N ASN A 141 8.08 -7.06 11.62
CA ASN A 141 8.52 -5.75 11.12
C ASN A 141 8.73 -5.75 9.60
N TRP A 142 9.36 -6.80 9.06
CA TRP A 142 9.55 -6.96 7.62
C TRP A 142 8.21 -7.02 6.86
N ILE A 143 7.23 -7.77 7.37
CA ILE A 143 5.86 -7.83 6.80
C ILE A 143 5.23 -6.45 6.75
N PHE A 144 5.32 -5.69 7.85
CA PHE A 144 4.79 -4.33 7.92
C PHE A 144 5.48 -3.44 6.88
N GLN A 145 6.81 -3.43 6.85
CA GLN A 145 7.60 -2.60 5.94
C GLN A 145 7.30 -2.91 4.48
N GLU A 146 7.31 -4.18 4.09
CA GLU A 146 7.01 -4.59 2.71
C GLU A 146 5.56 -4.29 2.34
N SER A 147 4.60 -4.54 3.23
CA SER A 147 3.19 -4.21 2.97
C SER A 147 3.00 -2.70 2.80
N ALA A 148 3.68 -1.88 3.61
CA ALA A 148 3.64 -0.42 3.50
C ALA A 148 4.26 0.07 2.17
N LYS A 149 5.46 -0.40 1.83
CA LYS A 149 6.14 -0.09 0.56
C LYS A 149 5.28 -0.47 -0.66
N ARG A 150 4.76 -1.70 -0.67
CA ARG A 150 3.90 -2.20 -1.76
C ARG A 150 2.58 -1.44 -1.85
N THR A 151 1.96 -1.09 -0.70
CA THR A 151 0.74 -0.27 -0.66
C THR A 151 1.02 1.12 -1.25
N LEU A 152 2.09 1.78 -0.83
CA LEU A 152 2.49 3.09 -1.35
C LEU A 152 2.74 3.02 -2.87
N GLY A 153 3.47 2.02 -3.34
CA GLY A 153 3.71 1.81 -4.77
C GLY A 153 2.43 1.61 -5.57
N MET A 154 1.47 0.84 -5.05
CA MET A 154 0.17 0.63 -5.70
C MET A 154 -0.68 1.89 -5.75
N ILE A 155 -0.71 2.67 -4.66
CA ILE A 155 -1.43 3.96 -4.63
C ILE A 155 -0.80 4.94 -5.62
N ASN A 156 0.54 5.05 -5.65
CA ASN A 156 1.24 5.92 -6.58
C ASN A 156 0.97 5.51 -8.04
N PHE A 157 1.08 4.22 -8.36
CA PHE A 157 0.78 3.71 -9.70
C PHE A 157 -0.67 4.03 -10.12
N PHE A 158 -1.61 3.86 -9.20
CA PHE A 158 -3.02 4.16 -9.43
C PHE A 158 -3.26 5.65 -9.70
N MET A 159 -2.70 6.55 -8.87
CA MET A 159 -2.80 7.99 -9.06
C MET A 159 -2.11 8.45 -10.36
N LEU A 160 -0.91 7.94 -10.66
CA LEU A 160 -0.19 8.25 -11.90
C LEU A 160 -1.00 7.88 -13.13
N THR A 161 -1.55 6.66 -13.16
CA THR A 161 -2.41 6.19 -14.25
C THR A 161 -3.63 7.08 -14.40
N TYR A 162 -4.27 7.44 -13.29
CA TYR A 162 -5.43 8.31 -13.29
C TYR A 162 -5.13 9.71 -13.88
N TYR A 163 -4.11 10.40 -13.38
CA TYR A 163 -3.76 11.73 -13.87
C TYR A 163 -3.25 11.72 -15.31
N PHE A 164 -2.55 10.66 -15.71
CA PHE A 164 -2.16 10.45 -17.10
C PHE A 164 -3.40 10.38 -18.02
N MET A 165 -4.40 9.57 -17.64
CA MET A 165 -5.64 9.43 -18.42
C MET A 165 -6.47 10.72 -18.48
N LYS A 166 -6.40 11.56 -17.43
CA LYS A 166 -7.09 12.85 -17.37
C LYS A 166 -6.43 13.92 -18.27
N GLY A 167 -5.19 13.72 -18.71
CA GLY A 167 -4.43 14.73 -19.47
C GLY A 167 -3.91 15.89 -18.63
N GLU A 168 -3.98 15.79 -17.29
CA GLU A 168 -3.43 16.78 -16.35
C GLU A 168 -1.94 16.51 -16.03
N SER A 169 -1.20 15.94 -16.99
CA SER A 169 0.21 15.54 -16.84
C SER A 169 1.19 16.72 -16.70
N GLY A 170 0.70 17.96 -16.73
CA GLY A 170 1.49 19.17 -16.49
C GLY A 170 1.86 19.36 -15.01
N ASN A 171 3.14 19.25 -14.70
CA ASN A 171 3.83 19.73 -13.49
C ASN A 171 3.61 19.03 -12.13
N ARG A 172 2.62 18.14 -11.94
CA ARG A 172 2.47 17.48 -10.61
C ARG A 172 3.49 16.38 -10.32
N CYS A 173 4.00 15.67 -11.34
CA CYS A 173 5.07 14.69 -11.16
C CYS A 173 6.40 15.33 -10.70
N GLY A 174 6.63 16.62 -11.00
CA GLY A 174 7.84 17.35 -10.57
C GLY A 174 7.68 18.11 -9.24
N GLN A 175 6.45 18.46 -8.86
CA GLN A 175 6.18 19.24 -7.63
C GLN A 175 5.97 18.36 -6.40
N ASN A 176 5.44 17.14 -6.56
CA ASN A 176 5.33 16.17 -5.47
C ASN A 176 6.49 15.17 -5.51
N LYS A 177 7.62 15.57 -4.93
CA LYS A 177 8.77 14.68 -4.67
C LYS A 177 8.37 13.42 -3.87
N SER A 178 7.18 13.39 -3.26
CA SER A 178 6.65 12.26 -2.48
C SER A 178 6.13 11.09 -3.32
N ILE A 179 5.74 11.31 -4.59
CA ILE A 179 5.28 10.22 -5.47
C ILE A 179 6.45 9.27 -5.85
N ALA A 180 7.69 9.74 -5.71
CA ALA A 180 8.93 9.00 -5.99
C ALA A 180 9.54 8.32 -4.75
N VAL A 181 8.76 8.05 -3.71
CA VAL A 181 9.30 7.63 -2.41
C VAL A 181 9.44 6.11 -2.24
N ASN A 182 8.84 5.28 -3.07
CA ASN A 182 9.16 3.85 -2.99
C ASN A 182 10.51 3.59 -3.66
N ARG A 183 11.58 3.44 -2.87
CA ARG A 183 12.95 3.21 -3.38
C ARG A 183 13.33 1.75 -3.49
N SER A 184 12.69 0.84 -2.72
CA SER A 184 13.01 -0.58 -2.80
C SER A 184 11.83 -1.47 -2.40
N VAL A 185 11.60 -2.57 -3.13
CA VAL A 185 10.63 -3.62 -2.75
C VAL A 185 11.28 -4.98 -2.92
N THR A 186 11.10 -5.88 -1.95
CA THR A 186 11.61 -7.25 -2.04
C THR A 186 10.73 -8.08 -2.97
N MET A 187 11.27 -8.53 -4.11
CA MET A 187 10.54 -9.35 -5.09
C MET A 187 10.88 -10.83 -4.97
N SER A 188 10.72 -11.38 -3.76
CA SER A 188 11.04 -12.76 -3.43
C SER A 188 9.81 -13.52 -2.94
N ALA A 189 9.21 -14.33 -3.82
CA ALA A 189 7.97 -15.03 -3.51
C ALA A 189 8.07 -15.97 -2.31
N HIS A 190 9.24 -16.55 -2.05
CA HIS A 190 9.46 -17.42 -0.89
C HIS A 190 9.50 -16.65 0.44
N LEU A 191 9.88 -15.37 0.44
CA LEU A 191 9.84 -14.52 1.62
C LEU A 191 8.41 -14.01 1.86
N TRP A 192 7.75 -13.55 0.80
CA TRP A 192 6.38 -13.02 0.87
C TRP A 192 5.30 -14.09 1.16
N LYS A 193 5.59 -15.37 0.92
CA LYS A 193 4.65 -16.48 1.18
C LYS A 193 5.02 -17.32 2.40
N ALA A 194 6.04 -16.92 3.15
CA ALA A 194 6.43 -17.61 4.38
C ALA A 194 5.23 -17.66 5.35
N GLN A 195 5.01 -18.80 5.98
CA GLN A 195 3.86 -19.03 6.88
C GLN A 195 4.20 -18.73 8.34
N ASP A 196 5.47 -18.80 8.69
CA ASP A 196 5.98 -18.47 10.03
C ASP A 196 7.38 -17.86 9.97
N ALA A 197 7.85 -17.35 11.12
CA ALA A 197 9.15 -16.70 11.25
C ALA A 197 10.33 -17.66 11.00
N VAL A 198 10.16 -18.96 11.27
CA VAL A 198 11.20 -19.97 11.09
C VAL A 198 11.37 -20.26 9.60
N ASP A 199 10.28 -20.49 8.88
CA ASP A 199 10.24 -20.65 7.43
C ASP A 199 10.83 -19.42 6.73
N PHE A 200 10.45 -18.22 7.19
CA PHE A 200 11.00 -16.97 6.69
C PHE A 200 12.52 -16.89 6.89
N ALA A 201 13.01 -17.16 8.11
CA ALA A 201 14.45 -17.08 8.41
C ALA A 201 15.27 -18.16 7.68
N LEU A 202 14.73 -19.37 7.50
CA LEU A 202 15.34 -20.40 6.66
C LEU A 202 15.39 -19.98 5.20
N ALA A 203 14.31 -19.38 4.68
CA ALA A 203 14.27 -18.91 3.31
C ALA A 203 15.23 -17.73 3.08
N TRP A 204 15.32 -16.80 4.04
CA TRP A 204 16.26 -15.67 4.02
C TRP A 204 17.71 -16.12 3.90
N ARG A 205 18.10 -17.16 4.66
CA ARG A 205 19.46 -17.70 4.68
C ARG A 205 19.80 -18.56 3.46
N ASN A 206 18.85 -19.41 3.05
CA ASN A 206 19.15 -20.48 2.10
C ASN A 206 18.76 -20.16 0.65
N LYS A 207 18.01 -19.08 0.42
CA LYS A 207 17.54 -18.69 -0.92
C LYS A 207 18.01 -17.28 -1.24
N LYS A 208 18.32 -17.05 -2.53
CA LYS A 208 18.61 -15.72 -3.03
C LYS A 208 17.35 -14.87 -2.94
N HIS A 209 17.45 -13.72 -2.30
CA HIS A 209 16.39 -12.72 -2.29
C HIS A 209 16.78 -11.54 -3.18
N PHE A 210 15.80 -11.06 -3.97
CA PHE A 210 16.00 -9.94 -4.89
C PHE A 210 15.28 -8.71 -4.35
N VAL A 211 16.02 -7.63 -4.19
CA VAL A 211 15.48 -6.31 -3.86
C VAL A 211 15.54 -5.48 -5.12
N ILE A 212 14.39 -4.95 -5.55
CA ILE A 212 14.32 -4.08 -6.71
C ILE A 212 14.35 -2.66 -6.21
N ASN A 213 15.39 -1.92 -6.61
CA ASN A 213 15.45 -0.50 -6.37
C ASN A 213 14.65 0.24 -7.45
N THR A 214 13.59 0.93 -7.04
CA THR A 214 12.77 1.77 -7.92
C THR A 214 13.21 3.22 -7.76
N GLU A 215 14.45 3.51 -8.14
CA GLU A 215 14.85 4.90 -8.40
C GLU A 215 14.16 5.35 -9.69
N PHE A 216 13.06 6.08 -9.56
CA PHE A 216 12.55 6.83 -10.70
C PHE A 216 13.51 7.99 -10.98
N LEU A 217 14.15 7.93 -12.16
CA LEU A 217 15.01 8.96 -12.76
C LEU A 217 14.36 10.35 -12.66
N GLY A 218 14.66 11.08 -11.59
CA GLY A 218 14.26 12.47 -11.38
C GLY A 218 15.41 13.47 -11.55
N ASP A 219 16.62 13.00 -11.86
CA ASP A 219 17.83 13.85 -11.88
C ASP A 219 18.20 14.41 -13.26
N ASP A 220 17.48 14.08 -14.32
CA ASP A 220 17.59 14.83 -15.58
C ASP A 220 16.62 15.99 -15.55
N ASN A 221 17.08 17.12 -15.01
CA ASN A 221 16.46 18.43 -15.13
C ASN A 221 16.57 18.92 -16.60
N PRO A 222 15.52 18.87 -17.45
CA PRO A 222 15.53 19.67 -18.65
C PRO A 222 15.03 21.05 -18.21
N ARG A 223 15.96 22.00 -18.05
CA ARG A 223 15.61 23.42 -17.86
C ARG A 223 14.49 23.77 -18.83
N CYS A 224 13.29 24.05 -18.32
CA CYS A 224 12.21 24.61 -19.13
C CYS A 224 12.72 25.95 -19.69
N PRO A 225 12.61 26.21 -21.00
CA PRO A 225 12.97 27.50 -21.55
C PRO A 225 11.95 28.53 -21.07
N GLU A 226 12.46 29.59 -20.43
CA GLU A 226 11.69 30.80 -20.14
C GLU A 226 11.30 31.45 -21.47
N GLY A 227 10.00 31.59 -21.70
CA GLY A 227 9.41 32.30 -22.84
C GLY A 227 8.15 33.02 -22.40
#